data_AF-A0A929K7M6-F1
#
_entry.id   AF-A0A929K7M6-F1
#
_cell.length_a   1.000
_cell.length_b   1.000
_cell.length_c   1.000
_cell.angle_alpha   90.00
_cell.angle_beta   90.00
_cell.angle_gamma   90.00
#
_symmetry.space_group_name_H-M   'P 1'
#
loop_
_entity.id
_entity.type
_entity.pdbx_description
1 polymer ?
#
loop_
_entity_poly.entity_id
_entity_poly.type
_entity_poly.pdbx_seq_one_letter_code
_entity_poly.pdbx_strand_id
1 'polypeptide(L)'
;MMLEEEVVEISEPKIKNRKELHQFLERVVNKTYELEKEYQRLEEELNMVKSYIIESHKPISELKADDYEVNITKTEDLTLFVVKFKRADMRKFSTLYVDTFDERFWTIHTVEKATIVDPFIDKIAKTEFKKDYVW
;
A
#
# COMPACT_ATOMS: atom_id res chain seq x y z
N MET A 1 -22.61 -14.43 -21.90
CA MET A 1 -22.24 -15.29 -20.75
C MET A 1 -20.80 -14.95 -20.42
N MET A 2 -20.59 -13.98 -19.53
CA MET A 2 -19.26 -13.53 -19.13
C MET A 2 -18.74 -14.53 -18.10
N LEU A 3 -17.61 -15.16 -18.39
CA LEU A 3 -16.91 -16.03 -17.44
C LEU A 3 -16.55 -15.17 -16.23
N GLU A 4 -16.95 -15.61 -15.04
CA GLU A 4 -16.50 -15.02 -13.78
C GLU A 4 -14.97 -14.98 -13.80
N GLU A 5 -14.41 -13.78 -13.81
CA GLU A 5 -12.98 -13.55 -13.87
C GLU A 5 -12.33 -14.07 -12.60
N GLU A 6 -11.63 -15.20 -12.69
CA GLU A 6 -10.63 -15.56 -11.68
C GLU A 6 -9.48 -14.55 -11.78
N VAL A 7 -9.64 -13.39 -11.14
CA VAL A 7 -8.50 -12.58 -10.72
C VAL A 7 -7.73 -13.47 -9.77
N VAL A 8 -6.59 -14.00 -10.20
CA VAL A 8 -5.82 -14.95 -9.39
C VAL A 8 -5.26 -14.23 -8.17
N GLU A 9 -6.06 -14.17 -7.11
CA GLU A 9 -5.78 -13.43 -5.87
C GLU A 9 -4.56 -14.08 -5.21
N ILE A 10 -3.44 -13.35 -5.19
CA ILE A 10 -2.27 -13.79 -4.43
C ILE A 10 -2.64 -13.58 -2.96
N SER A 11 -2.77 -14.69 -2.21
CA SER A 11 -3.05 -14.62 -0.79
C SER A 11 -1.99 -13.76 -0.09
N GLU A 12 -2.44 -12.71 0.61
CA GLU A 12 -1.56 -11.84 1.39
C GLU A 12 -0.94 -12.65 2.54
N PRO A 13 0.39 -12.84 2.53
CA PRO A 13 1.07 -13.54 3.62
C PRO A 13 1.14 -12.65 4.86
N LYS A 14 1.31 -13.28 6.03
CA LYS A 14 1.68 -12.56 7.24
C LYS A 14 3.14 -12.09 7.13
N ILE A 15 3.34 -10.82 6.75
CA ILE A 15 4.66 -10.19 6.65
C ILE A 15 5.20 -9.87 8.04
N LYS A 16 6.38 -10.42 8.36
CA LYS A 16 7.08 -10.18 9.63
C LYS A 16 8.29 -9.27 9.50
N ASN A 17 8.90 -9.19 8.32
CA ASN A 17 10.14 -8.46 8.08
C ASN A 17 10.29 -8.08 6.60
N ARG A 18 11.29 -7.25 6.29
CA ARG A 18 11.57 -6.77 4.92
C ARG A 18 11.91 -7.87 3.93
N LYS A 19 12.57 -8.95 4.35
CA LYS A 19 12.90 -10.08 3.46
C LYS A 19 11.63 -10.75 2.96
N GLU A 20 10.69 -11.01 3.87
CA GLU A 20 9.39 -11.59 3.51
C GLU A 20 8.56 -10.64 2.65
N LEU A 21 8.59 -9.34 2.95
CA LEU A 21 7.95 -8.32 2.12
C LEU A 21 8.52 -8.35 0.69
N HIS A 22 9.84 -8.31 0.55
CA HIS A 22 10.51 -8.37 -0.75
C HIS A 22 10.11 -9.64 -1.54
N GLN A 23 10.15 -10.81 -0.90
CA GLN A 23 9.72 -12.07 -1.52
C GLN A 23 8.25 -12.08 -1.92
N PHE A 24 7.39 -11.41 -1.17
CA PHE A 24 5.98 -11.24 -1.53
C PHE A 24 5.83 -10.33 -2.75
N LEU A 25 6.44 -9.15 -2.73
CA LEU A 25 6.37 -8.18 -3.83
C LEU A 25 6.96 -8.75 -5.13
N GLU A 26 8.09 -9.47 -5.05
CA GLU A 26 8.71 -10.13 -6.20
C GLU A 26 7.78 -11.17 -6.84
N ARG A 27 7.11 -12.00 -6.01
CA ARG A 27 6.11 -12.96 -6.50
C ARG A 27 4.95 -12.28 -7.21
N VAL A 28 4.48 -11.14 -6.68
CA VAL A 28 3.41 -10.35 -7.30
C VAL A 28 3.85 -9.83 -8.65
N VAL A 29 5.01 -9.18 -8.71
CA VAL A 29 5.58 -8.63 -9.95
C VAL A 29 5.75 -9.71 -11.01
N ASN A 30 6.36 -10.85 -10.67
CA ASN A 30 6.59 -11.94 -11.62
C ASN A 30 5.27 -12.48 -12.19
N LYS A 31 4.27 -12.69 -11.34
CA LYS A 31 2.95 -13.18 -11.77
C LYS A 31 2.22 -12.16 -12.64
N THR A 32 2.31 -10.87 -12.30
CA THR A 32 1.72 -9.81 -13.13
C THR A 32 2.32 -9.83 -14.53
N TYR A 33 3.64 -9.94 -14.67
CA TYR A 33 4.29 -10.01 -15.98
C TYR A 33 3.92 -11.26 -16.78
N GLU A 34 3.72 -12.40 -16.12
CA GLU A 34 3.19 -13.61 -16.77
C GLU A 34 1.78 -13.35 -17.34
N LEU A 35 0.88 -12.77 -16.54
CA LEU A 35 -0.48 -12.45 -16.95
C LEU A 35 -0.54 -11.40 -18.07
N GLU A 36 0.30 -10.38 -18.03
CA GLU A 36 0.38 -9.35 -19.07
C GLU A 36 0.79 -9.97 -20.42
N LYS A 37 1.81 -10.84 -20.41
CA LYS A 37 2.27 -11.55 -21.61
C LYS A 37 1.22 -12.50 -22.17
N GLU A 38 0.49 -13.20 -21.29
CA GLU A 38 -0.47 -14.23 -21.69
C GLU A 38 -1.81 -13.63 -22.14
N TYR A 39 -2.27 -12.54 -21.51
CA TYR A 39 -3.63 -12.03 -21.69
C TYR A 39 -3.74 -10.59 -22.25
N GLN A 40 -2.62 -9.89 -22.51
CA GLN A 40 -2.61 -8.49 -22.98
C GLN A 40 -3.53 -7.54 -22.18
N ARG A 41 -3.65 -7.77 -20.86
CA ARG A 41 -4.50 -6.95 -20.00
C ARG A 41 -3.91 -5.55 -19.81
N LEU A 42 -4.79 -4.56 -19.66
CA LEU A 42 -4.40 -3.19 -19.33
C LEU A 42 -3.86 -3.14 -17.88
N GLU A 43 -2.84 -2.32 -17.67
CA GLU A 43 -2.14 -2.15 -16.38
C GLU A 43 -3.12 -1.83 -15.22
N GLU A 44 -4.18 -1.08 -15.51
CA GLU A 44 -5.22 -0.65 -14.56
C GLU A 44 -6.07 -1.82 -14.02
N GLU A 45 -6.14 -2.93 -14.76
CA GLU A 45 -6.91 -4.11 -14.37
C GLU A 45 -6.11 -5.05 -13.45
N LEU A 46 -4.78 -4.89 -13.40
CA LEU A 46 -3.86 -5.77 -12.70
C LEU A 46 -3.52 -5.25 -11.30
N ASN A 47 -3.45 -6.17 -10.34
CA ASN A 47 -2.94 -5.91 -8.99
C ASN A 47 -1.41 -5.86 -9.03
N MET A 48 -0.87 -4.72 -9.50
CA MET A 48 0.57 -4.48 -9.55
C MET A 48 1.10 -3.89 -8.25
N VAL A 49 2.37 -4.19 -7.95
CA VAL A 49 3.10 -3.56 -6.86
C VAL A 49 3.21 -2.06 -7.13
N LYS A 50 2.75 -1.27 -6.17
CA LYS A 50 2.89 0.20 -6.16
C LYS A 50 3.73 0.61 -4.98
N SER A 51 4.56 1.62 -5.20
CA SER A 51 5.45 2.16 -4.19
C SER A 51 5.32 3.67 -4.11
N TYR A 52 5.24 4.20 -2.90
CA TYR A 52 5.16 5.63 -2.62
C TYR A 52 6.25 6.02 -1.62
N ILE A 53 6.74 7.25 -1.74
CA ILE A 53 7.62 7.86 -0.75
C ILE A 53 6.90 9.10 -0.24
N ILE A 54 6.63 9.13 1.06
CA ILE A 54 5.94 10.25 1.72
C ILE A 54 6.90 10.86 2.73
N GLU A 55 7.11 12.17 2.64
CA GLU A 55 7.79 12.92 3.68
C GLU A 55 6.89 13.02 4.92
N SER A 56 7.39 12.62 6.07
CA SER A 56 6.67 12.67 7.33
C SER A 56 7.60 13.00 8.48
N HIS A 57 7.20 13.95 9.32
CA HIS A 57 7.91 14.31 10.56
C HIS A 57 7.23 13.72 11.80
N LYS A 58 6.22 12.86 11.61
CA LYS A 58 5.48 12.22 12.69
C LYS A 58 5.78 10.72 12.73
N PRO A 59 5.64 10.07 13.89
CA PRO A 59 5.69 8.62 13.95
C PRO A 59 4.46 8.01 13.27
N ILE A 60 4.63 6.86 12.62
CA ILE A 60 3.53 6.17 11.92
C ILE A 60 2.36 5.80 12.85
N SER A 61 2.61 5.63 14.16
CA SER A 61 1.57 5.39 15.16
C SER A 61 0.55 6.53 15.29
N GLU A 62 0.88 7.73 14.82
CA GLU A 62 -0.01 8.90 14.81
C GLU A 62 -0.75 9.07 13.49
N LEU A 63 -0.52 8.19 12.50
CA LEU A 63 -1.21 8.25 11.22
C LEU A 63 -2.72 8.20 11.40
N LYS A 64 -3.39 9.22 10.87
CA LYS A 64 -4.84 9.32 10.78
C LYS A 64 -5.21 9.84 9.39
N ALA A 65 -6.34 9.39 8.90
CA ALA A 65 -6.94 9.88 7.67
C ALA A 65 -8.44 10.02 7.90
N ASP A 66 -8.97 11.26 7.83
CA ASP A 66 -10.42 11.45 8.00
C ASP A 66 -11.18 10.62 6.96
N ASP A 67 -12.34 10.09 7.35
CA ASP A 67 -13.20 9.19 6.55
C ASP A 67 -12.64 7.78 6.32
N TYR A 68 -11.49 7.46 6.93
CA TYR A 68 -10.92 6.11 6.93
C TYR A 68 -10.81 5.54 8.34
N GLU A 69 -11.17 4.28 8.48
CA GLU A 69 -10.71 3.44 9.58
C GLU A 69 -9.27 2.98 9.27
N VAL A 70 -8.35 3.19 10.21
CA VAL A 70 -6.93 2.88 10.05
C VAL A 70 -6.45 2.02 11.22
N ASN A 71 -5.92 0.84 10.90
CA ASN A 71 -5.42 -0.15 11.84
C ASN A 71 -3.93 -0.39 11.58
N ILE A 72 -3.08 -0.07 12.55
CA ILE A 72 -1.62 -0.12 12.42
C ILE A 72 -1.09 -1.25 13.29
N THR A 73 -0.34 -2.18 12.67
CA THR A 73 0.25 -3.32 13.35
C THR A 73 1.76 -3.32 13.13
N LYS A 74 2.52 -3.47 14.22
CA LYS A 74 3.97 -3.67 14.16
C LYS A 74 4.30 -5.07 13.65
N THR A 75 5.34 -5.18 12.82
CA THR A 75 5.90 -6.46 12.46
C THR A 75 6.99 -6.89 13.46
N GLU A 76 7.72 -7.98 13.18
CA GLU A 76 8.90 -8.37 13.98
C GLU A 76 10.10 -7.44 13.68
N ASP A 77 10.05 -6.70 12.56
CA ASP A 77 10.95 -5.61 12.22
C ASP A 77 10.44 -4.28 12.80
N LEU A 78 11.25 -3.65 13.65
CA LEU A 78 10.89 -2.45 14.43
C LEU A 78 10.48 -1.25 13.58
N THR A 79 10.95 -1.22 12.34
CA THR A 79 10.79 -0.11 11.40
C THR A 79 9.80 -0.42 10.28
N LEU A 80 9.22 -1.63 10.27
CA LEU A 80 8.23 -2.04 9.28
C LEU A 80 6.86 -2.27 9.94
N PHE A 81 5.84 -1.65 9.35
CA PHE A 81 4.48 -1.65 9.84
C PHE A 81 3.53 -2.15 8.76
N VAL A 82 2.48 -2.86 9.19
CA VAL A 82 1.33 -3.19 8.35
C VAL A 82 0.21 -2.21 8.69
N VAL A 83 -0.15 -1.37 7.73
CA VAL A 83 -1.25 -0.41 7.87
C VAL A 83 -2.42 -0.93 7.05
N LYS A 84 -3.52 -1.24 7.74
CA LYS A 84 -4.79 -1.60 7.11
C LYS A 84 -5.70 -0.40 7.12
N PHE A 85 -6.26 -0.03 5.99
CA PHE A 85 -7.21 1.08 5.89
C PHE A 85 -8.51 0.67 5.21
N LYS A 86 -9.60 1.35 5.55
CA LYS A 86 -10.92 1.08 5.00
C LYS A 86 -11.79 2.34 5.05
N ARG A 87 -12.50 2.65 3.96
CA ARG A 87 -13.60 3.63 3.94
C ARG A 87 -14.94 2.96 4.19
N ALA A 88 -15.95 3.73 4.60
CA ALA A 88 -17.29 3.22 4.86
C ALA A 88 -17.93 2.49 3.66
N ASP A 89 -17.62 2.90 2.44
CA ASP A 89 -18.12 2.31 1.19
C ASP A 89 -17.33 1.08 0.73
N MET A 90 -16.17 0.80 1.33
CA MET A 90 -15.35 -0.37 1.03
C MET A 90 -15.89 -1.61 1.77
N ARG A 91 -15.82 -2.78 1.12
CA ARG A 91 -16.23 -4.05 1.75
C ARG A 91 -15.15 -4.60 2.68
N LYS A 92 -13.90 -4.59 2.23
CA LYS A 92 -12.72 -5.12 2.94
C LYS A 92 -11.72 -4.02 3.27
N PHE A 93 -10.81 -4.31 4.21
CA PHE A 93 -9.62 -3.50 4.40
C PHE A 93 -8.65 -3.72 3.26
N SER A 94 -7.92 -2.66 2.93
CA SER A 94 -6.77 -2.68 2.05
C SER A 94 -5.48 -2.56 2.85
N THR A 95 -4.41 -3.18 2.34
CA THR A 95 -3.15 -3.32 3.06
C THR A 95 -2.05 -2.46 2.45
N LEU A 96 -1.34 -1.71 3.31
CA LEU A 96 -0.08 -1.05 3.04
C LEU A 96 1.01 -1.63 3.92
N TYR A 97 2.22 -1.75 3.37
CA TYR A 97 3.44 -2.03 4.11
C TYR A 97 4.26 -0.76 4.19
N VAL A 98 4.45 -0.24 5.39
CA VAL A 98 5.09 1.06 5.62
C VAL A 98 6.42 0.85 6.32
N ASP A 99 7.49 1.17 5.60
CA ASP A 99 8.86 1.20 6.08
C ASP A 99 9.21 2.62 6.56
N THR A 100 9.65 2.70 7.80
CA THR A 100 10.01 3.93 8.53
C THR A 100 11.47 3.93 8.95
N PHE A 101 12.33 3.18 8.24
CA PHE A 101 13.78 3.16 8.49
C PHE A 101 14.40 4.55 8.38
N ASP A 102 13.94 5.34 7.41
CA ASP A 102 14.35 6.72 7.24
C ASP A 102 13.51 7.62 8.17
N GLU A 103 14.18 8.50 8.91
CA GLU A 103 13.54 9.37 9.90
C GLU A 103 12.62 10.43 9.28
N ARG A 104 12.83 10.75 7.99
CA ARG A 104 12.11 11.79 7.25
C ARG A 104 11.12 11.21 6.25
N PHE A 105 11.39 10.03 5.71
CA PHE A 105 10.58 9.45 4.65
C PHE A 105 9.99 8.10 5.03
N TRP A 106 8.69 7.95 4.80
CA TRP A 106 8.04 6.66 4.79
C TRP A 106 8.07 6.07 3.40
N THR A 107 8.61 4.86 3.27
CA THR A 107 8.50 4.08 2.03
C THR A 107 7.31 3.13 2.16
N ILE A 108 6.34 3.25 1.25
CA ILE A 108 5.08 2.52 1.31
C ILE A 108 5.00 1.57 0.13
N HIS A 109 4.67 0.31 0.36
CA HIS A 109 4.40 -0.68 -0.68
C HIS A 109 2.98 -1.23 -0.55
N THR A 110 2.34 -1.53 -1.68
CA THR A 110 1.03 -2.18 -1.74
C THR A 110 0.84 -2.96 -3.04
N VAL A 111 -0.11 -3.88 -3.04
CA VAL A 111 -0.58 -4.59 -4.24
C VAL A 111 -2.00 -4.18 -4.64
N GLU A 112 -2.58 -3.22 -3.92
CA GLU A 112 -3.94 -2.71 -4.14
C GLU A 112 -4.03 -1.90 -5.43
N LYS A 113 -5.24 -1.81 -5.99
CA LYS A 113 -5.49 -1.00 -7.18
C LYS A 113 -5.30 0.49 -6.89
N ALA A 114 -4.78 1.23 -7.87
CA ALA A 114 -4.54 2.68 -7.77
C ALA A 114 -5.81 3.44 -7.36
N THR A 115 -6.94 3.05 -7.94
CA THR A 115 -8.28 3.61 -7.62
C THR A 115 -8.69 3.47 -6.15
N ILE A 116 -8.10 2.54 -5.41
CA ILE A 116 -8.33 2.34 -3.98
C ILE A 116 -7.29 3.09 -3.14
N VAL A 117 -6.01 2.97 -3.49
CA VAL A 117 -4.91 3.46 -2.66
C VAL A 117 -4.59 4.93 -2.86
N ASP A 118 -4.65 5.45 -4.10
CA ASP A 118 -4.24 6.84 -4.38
C ASP A 118 -5.06 7.86 -3.58
N PRO A 119 -6.40 7.75 -3.45
CA PRO A 119 -7.17 8.67 -2.61
C PRO A 119 -6.73 8.66 -1.14
N PHE A 120 -6.30 7.51 -0.61
CA PHE A 120 -5.80 7.40 0.76
C PHE A 120 -4.42 8.04 0.89
N ILE A 121 -3.50 7.74 -0.03
CA ILE A 121 -2.15 8.33 -0.07
C ILE A 121 -2.22 9.85 -0.16
N ASP A 122 -3.07 10.37 -1.05
CA ASP A 122 -3.32 11.80 -1.19
C ASP A 122 -3.80 12.44 0.11
N LYS A 123 -4.71 11.75 0.82
CA LYS A 123 -5.26 12.25 2.08
C LYS A 123 -4.17 12.36 3.14
N ILE A 124 -3.33 11.34 3.29
CA ILE A 124 -2.29 11.32 4.34
C ILE A 124 -1.13 12.27 4.01
N ALA A 125 -0.76 12.42 2.72
CA ALA A 125 0.30 13.31 2.28
C ALA A 125 -0.09 14.80 2.40
N LYS A 126 -1.36 15.15 2.22
CA LYS A 126 -1.86 16.55 2.31
C LYS A 126 -2.03 17.05 3.76
N THR A 127 -1.87 16.20 4.76
CA THR A 127 -2.22 16.51 6.17
C THR A 127 -1.29 17.55 6.83
N GLU A 128 -0.17 17.94 6.21
CA GLU A 128 0.65 19.07 6.68
C GLU A 128 0.97 20.09 5.58
N PHE A 129 0.03 21.00 5.31
CA PHE A 129 0.41 22.35 4.88
C PHE A 129 0.84 23.15 6.12
N LYS A 130 2.01 22.86 6.70
CA LYS A 130 2.70 23.94 7.38
C LYS A 130 3.10 24.91 6.28
N LYS A 131 2.53 26.13 6.31
CA LYS A 131 3.06 27.24 5.54
C LYS A 131 4.52 27.36 5.94
N ASP A 132 5.42 26.84 5.12
CA ASP A 132 6.82 27.21 5.16
C ASP A 132 6.82 28.73 4.99
N TYR A 133 7.09 29.42 6.10
CA TYR A 133 7.54 30.80 5.98
C TYR A 133 8.88 30.70 5.26
N VAL A 134 8.89 31.11 4.01
CA VAL A 134 10.12 31.53 3.36
C VAL A 134 10.65 32.65 4.25
N TRP A 135 11.84 32.41 4.79
CA TRP A 135 12.73 33.38 5.43
C TRP A 135 12.60 34.80 4.84
#